data_AF-D7PCU6-F1
#
_entry.id   AF-D7PCU6-F1
#
_cell.length_a   1.000
_cell.length_b   1.000
_cell.length_c   1.000
_cell.angle_alpha   90.00
_cell.angle_beta   90.00
_cell.angle_gamma   90.00
#
_symmetry.space_group_name_H-M   'P 1'
#
loop_
_entity.id
_entity.type
_entity.pdbx_description
1 polymer ?
#
loop_
_entity_poly.entity_id
_entity_poly.type
_entity_poly.pdbx_seq_one_letter_code
_entity_poly.pdbx_strand_id
1 'polypeptide(L)'
;NELKNILKLDGSTHLNIFFANSSEEELAGVATWPWDKEALMHLGGIVLNPSFYGIPGHTHTMTHEIGHSLGLYHIFRGISEIQSCSDPCMEIEPSFETGDLCSDTNPAPKHKLCGDPAPGNDTCGFRTFLNTPYNNFMSYAEDDCT
;
A
#
# COMPACT_ATOMS: atom_id res chain seq x y z
N ASN A 1 1.03 -18.68 -5.88
CA ASN A 1 1.45 -19.12 -7.23
C ASN A 1 0.78 -20.40 -7.73
N GLU A 2 0.63 -21.45 -6.91
CA GLU A 2 0.00 -22.70 -7.33
C GLU A 2 -1.43 -22.51 -7.90
N LEU A 3 -2.31 -21.81 -7.16
CA LEU A 3 -3.67 -21.50 -7.60
C LEU A 3 -3.73 -20.77 -8.95
N LYS A 4 -2.87 -19.75 -9.13
CA LYS A 4 -2.80 -18.94 -10.35
C LYS A 4 -2.38 -19.78 -11.57
N ASN A 5 -1.47 -20.75 -11.39
CA ASN A 5 -1.02 -21.65 -12.46
C ASN A 5 -2.09 -22.67 -12.90
N ILE A 6 -3.04 -23.01 -12.01
CA ILE A 6 -4.17 -23.90 -12.33
C ILE A 6 -5.24 -23.13 -13.10
N LEU A 7 -5.63 -21.95 -12.61
CA LEU A 7 -6.74 -21.17 -13.17
C LEU A 7 -6.37 -20.48 -14.49
N LYS A 8 -5.11 -20.04 -14.64
CA LYS A 8 -4.58 -19.40 -15.86
C LYS A 8 -5.41 -18.21 -16.36
N LEU A 9 -5.96 -17.43 -15.44
CA LEU A 9 -6.72 -16.21 -15.75
C LEU A 9 -5.73 -15.05 -15.97
N ASP A 10 -5.69 -14.48 -17.16
CA ASP A 10 -4.85 -13.31 -17.46
C ASP A 10 -5.52 -11.98 -17.05
N GLY A 11 -4.71 -10.93 -16.93
CA GLY A 11 -5.15 -9.60 -16.50
C GLY A 11 -5.52 -8.65 -17.65
N SER A 12 -5.62 -9.12 -18.89
CA SER A 12 -5.78 -8.23 -20.06
C SER A 12 -7.14 -7.53 -20.13
N THR A 13 -8.17 -8.16 -19.56
CA THR A 13 -9.58 -7.73 -19.66
C THR A 13 -10.31 -7.78 -18.31
N HIS A 14 -9.68 -8.35 -17.29
CA HIS A 14 -10.29 -8.59 -15.98
C HIS A 14 -9.30 -8.26 -14.88
N LEU A 15 -9.81 -7.70 -13.79
CA LEU A 15 -9.08 -7.62 -12.54
C LEU A 15 -9.27 -8.95 -11.78
N ASN A 16 -8.22 -9.77 -11.73
CA ASN A 16 -8.27 -11.03 -11.01
C ASN A 16 -7.95 -10.81 -9.52
N ILE A 17 -8.87 -11.22 -8.65
CA ILE A 17 -8.71 -11.19 -7.19
C ILE A 17 -8.85 -12.62 -6.67
N PHE A 18 -7.80 -13.09 -6.00
CA PHE A 18 -7.73 -14.45 -5.46
C PHE A 18 -7.79 -14.42 -3.94
N PHE A 19 -8.53 -15.36 -3.37
CA PHE A 19 -8.63 -15.55 -1.92
C PHE A 19 -7.80 -16.77 -1.54
N ALA A 20 -6.66 -16.55 -0.88
CA ALA A 20 -5.74 -17.62 -0.51
C ALA A 20 -4.96 -17.25 0.75
N ASN A 21 -4.61 -18.25 1.55
CA ASN A 21 -3.73 -18.05 2.69
C ASN A 21 -2.27 -18.01 2.21
N SER A 22 -1.52 -16.99 2.63
CA SER A 22 -0.08 -16.91 2.34
C SER A 22 0.71 -17.81 3.30
N SER A 23 1.78 -18.43 2.79
CA SER A 23 2.77 -19.14 3.62
C SER A 23 3.81 -18.21 4.23
N GLU A 24 3.95 -16.99 3.71
CA GLU A 24 4.76 -15.93 4.28
C GLU A 24 3.90 -15.07 5.22
N GLU A 25 4.48 -14.63 6.35
CA GLU A 25 3.85 -13.98 7.51
C GLU A 25 2.69 -13.04 7.19
N GLU A 26 1.64 -13.07 8.04
CA GLU A 26 0.49 -12.14 8.25
C GLU A 26 0.17 -11.05 7.20
N LEU A 27 0.34 -11.31 5.91
CA LEU A 27 -0.06 -10.41 4.84
C LEU A 27 -1.58 -10.44 4.72
N ALA A 28 -2.22 -9.27 4.88
CA ALA A 28 -3.65 -9.10 4.66
C ALA A 28 -4.00 -9.14 3.16
N GLY A 29 -3.11 -8.61 2.32
CA GLY A 29 -3.25 -8.57 0.87
C GLY A 29 -1.90 -8.36 0.19
N VAL A 30 -1.88 -8.59 -1.12
CA VAL A 30 -0.81 -8.17 -2.02
C VAL A 30 -1.35 -7.98 -3.44
N ALA A 31 -0.90 -6.92 -4.10
CA ALA A 31 -1.23 -6.61 -5.47
C ALA A 31 -0.01 -6.71 -6.39
N THR A 32 -0.27 -6.97 -7.68
CA THR A 32 0.73 -6.80 -8.73
C THR A 32 0.65 -5.37 -9.25
N TRP A 33 1.80 -4.72 -9.39
CA TRP A 33 1.88 -3.35 -9.90
C TRP A 33 1.67 -3.30 -11.42
N PRO A 34 1.20 -2.16 -11.99
CA PRO A 34 0.99 -2.06 -13.42
C PRO A 34 2.28 -2.13 -14.25
N TRP A 35 3.44 -1.85 -13.66
CA TRP A 35 4.75 -1.95 -14.31
C TRP A 35 5.46 -3.30 -14.12
N ASP A 36 4.89 -4.22 -13.33
CA ASP A 36 5.45 -5.56 -13.19
C ASP A 36 5.24 -6.38 -14.48
N LYS A 37 6.21 -7.25 -14.81
CA LYS A 37 6.14 -8.13 -15.99
C LYS A 37 4.85 -8.96 -16.02
N GLU A 38 4.39 -9.32 -14.83
CA GLU A 38 3.30 -10.23 -14.56
C GLU A 38 1.93 -9.55 -14.60
N ALA A 39 1.85 -8.21 -14.69
CA ALA A 39 0.60 -7.46 -14.57
C ALA A 39 -0.51 -7.97 -15.51
N LEU A 40 -0.15 -8.31 -16.75
CA LEU A 40 -1.07 -8.87 -17.74
C LEU A 40 -0.96 -10.40 -17.89
N MET A 41 -0.05 -11.04 -17.16
CA MET A 41 0.12 -12.49 -17.16
C MET A 41 -0.78 -13.15 -16.12
N HIS A 42 -0.97 -14.47 -16.21
CA HIS A 42 -1.78 -15.20 -15.24
C HIS A 42 -1.20 -15.24 -13.82
N LEU A 43 0.07 -14.84 -13.66
CA LEU A 43 0.72 -14.71 -12.35
C LEU A 43 0.39 -13.38 -11.66
N GLY A 44 -0.12 -12.39 -12.40
CA GLY A 44 -0.52 -11.09 -11.87
C GLY A 44 -1.84 -11.11 -11.10
N GLY A 45 -2.34 -9.93 -10.76
CA GLY A 45 -3.57 -9.72 -9.99
C GLY A 45 -3.36 -9.73 -8.48
N ILE A 46 -4.46 -9.58 -7.75
CA ILE A 46 -4.49 -9.34 -6.30
C ILE A 46 -4.70 -10.65 -5.55
N VAL A 47 -4.01 -10.84 -4.43
CA VAL A 47 -4.27 -11.94 -3.49
C VAL A 47 -4.67 -11.34 -2.15
N LEU A 48 -5.83 -11.74 -1.63
CA LEU A 48 -6.32 -11.33 -0.32
C LEU A 48 -6.33 -12.53 0.63
N ASN A 49 -5.95 -12.29 1.89
CA ASN A 49 -6.07 -13.28 2.93
C ASN A 49 -7.51 -13.33 3.45
N PRO A 50 -8.22 -14.46 3.34
CA PRO A 50 -9.62 -14.57 3.78
C PRO A 50 -9.83 -14.28 5.27
N SER A 51 -8.78 -14.44 6.10
CA SER A 51 -8.84 -14.15 7.53
C SER A 51 -8.87 -12.65 7.84
N PHE A 52 -8.47 -11.81 6.89
CA PHE A 52 -8.32 -10.35 7.03
C PHE A 52 -9.14 -9.58 5.98
N TYR A 53 -10.17 -10.18 5.41
CA TYR A 53 -11.01 -9.51 4.43
C TYR A 53 -12.49 -9.73 4.70
N GLY A 54 -13.28 -8.66 4.57
CA GLY A 54 -14.75 -8.71 4.65
C GLY A 54 -15.27 -8.89 6.08
N ILE A 55 -14.42 -8.69 7.08
CA ILE A 55 -14.78 -8.68 8.50
C ILE A 55 -14.69 -7.23 9.05
N PRO A 56 -15.42 -6.90 10.14
CA PRO A 56 -15.31 -5.58 10.75
C PRO A 56 -13.86 -5.19 11.04
N GLY A 57 -13.47 -3.97 10.67
CA GLY A 57 -12.09 -3.48 10.79
C GLY A 57 -11.13 -3.90 9.66
N HIS A 58 -11.58 -4.69 8.69
CA HIS A 58 -10.76 -5.18 7.56
C HIS A 58 -11.54 -5.27 6.23
N THR A 59 -12.37 -4.29 5.97
CA THR A 59 -13.10 -4.06 4.71
C THR A 59 -12.29 -3.28 3.68
N HIS A 60 -11.31 -2.46 4.07
CA HIS A 60 -10.55 -1.61 3.15
C HIS A 60 -9.33 -2.29 2.51
N THR A 61 -8.94 -3.47 2.99
CA THR A 61 -7.82 -4.25 2.42
C THR A 61 -7.95 -4.41 0.90
N MET A 62 -9.15 -4.74 0.39
CA MET A 62 -9.34 -4.87 -1.06
C MET A 62 -9.16 -3.54 -1.79
N THR A 63 -9.69 -2.44 -1.24
CA THR A 63 -9.55 -1.10 -1.83
C THR A 63 -8.08 -0.69 -1.89
N HIS A 64 -7.32 -0.95 -0.83
CA HIS A 64 -5.88 -0.73 -0.74
C HIS A 64 -5.12 -1.48 -1.84
N GLU A 65 -5.33 -2.79 -1.96
CA GLU A 65 -4.65 -3.60 -2.99
C GLU A 65 -5.07 -3.20 -4.42
N ILE A 66 -6.32 -2.79 -4.62
CA ILE A 66 -6.75 -2.24 -5.91
C ILE A 66 -5.97 -0.95 -6.22
N GLY A 67 -5.74 -0.09 -5.22
CA GLY A 67 -4.91 1.11 -5.37
C GLY A 67 -3.52 0.79 -5.90
N HIS A 68 -2.85 -0.22 -5.34
CA HIS A 68 -1.56 -0.70 -5.85
C HIS A 68 -1.64 -1.22 -7.29
N SER A 69 -2.65 -2.01 -7.63
CA SER A 69 -2.86 -2.44 -9.03
C SER A 69 -3.14 -1.29 -9.99
N LEU A 70 -3.61 -0.14 -9.50
CA LEU A 70 -3.77 1.10 -10.26
C LEU A 70 -2.51 1.99 -10.24
N GLY A 71 -1.44 1.57 -9.55
CA GLY A 71 -0.16 2.28 -9.51
C GLY A 71 0.04 3.23 -8.34
N LEU A 72 -0.83 3.19 -7.32
CA LEU A 72 -0.69 4.06 -6.14
C LEU A 72 0.28 3.47 -5.12
N TYR A 73 1.27 4.26 -4.71
CA TYR A 73 2.16 3.91 -3.61
C TYR A 73 1.50 4.12 -2.24
N HIS A 74 2.10 3.56 -1.20
CA HIS A 74 1.77 3.94 0.17
C HIS A 74 2.07 5.42 0.41
N ILE A 75 1.19 6.10 1.16
CA ILE A 75 1.40 7.51 1.55
C ILE A 75 2.67 7.75 2.36
N PHE A 76 3.25 6.68 2.93
CA PHE A 76 4.47 6.73 3.73
C PHE A 76 5.71 6.28 2.97
N ARG A 77 5.61 6.11 1.63
CA ARG A 77 6.69 5.69 0.74
C ARG A 77 7.96 6.51 0.95
N GLY A 78 7.81 7.84 1.01
CA GLY A 78 8.91 8.79 1.10
C GLY A 78 9.58 8.92 2.46
N ILE A 79 9.09 8.23 3.48
CA ILE A 79 9.62 8.32 4.85
C ILE A 79 9.96 6.94 5.40
N SER A 80 9.02 5.99 5.34
CA SER A 80 9.16 4.68 5.98
C SER A 80 9.57 3.56 5.03
N GLU A 81 9.56 3.79 3.72
CA GLU A 81 9.98 2.80 2.71
C GLU A 81 11.22 3.22 1.91
N ILE A 82 11.89 4.29 2.33
CA ILE A 82 13.20 4.69 1.82
C ILE A 82 14.31 3.87 2.51
N GLN A 83 15.46 3.75 1.86
CA GLN A 83 16.58 2.98 2.44
C GLN A 83 17.31 3.75 3.54
N SER A 84 17.32 5.08 3.47
CA SER A 84 17.99 5.96 4.43
C SER A 84 17.46 7.39 4.31
N CYS A 85 17.72 8.22 5.32
CA CYS A 85 17.36 9.65 5.28
C CYS A 85 18.18 10.51 4.31
N SER A 86 19.13 9.91 3.58
CA SER A 86 19.84 10.54 2.46
C SER A 86 19.36 10.03 1.10
N ASP A 87 18.31 9.21 1.08
CA ASP A 87 17.71 8.70 -0.15
C ASP A 87 17.12 9.89 -0.95
N PRO A 88 17.43 10.03 -2.25
CA PRO A 88 16.85 11.09 -3.07
C PRO A 88 15.33 11.00 -3.20
N CYS A 89 14.72 9.85 -2.91
CA CYS A 89 13.28 9.66 -2.88
C CYS A 89 12.64 10.10 -1.56
N MET A 90 13.43 10.56 -0.58
CA MET A 90 12.91 11.08 0.68
C MET A 90 11.97 12.26 0.41
N GLU A 91 10.78 12.19 0.97
CA GLU A 91 9.74 13.18 0.74
C GLU A 91 9.70 14.19 1.88
N ILE A 92 9.96 15.46 1.56
CA ILE A 92 9.96 16.55 2.54
C ILE A 92 8.69 17.39 2.44
N GLU A 93 8.12 17.44 1.24
CA GLU A 93 6.87 18.11 0.88
C GLU A 93 6.14 17.26 -0.18
N PRO A 94 4.80 17.32 -0.23
CA PRO A 94 4.03 16.54 -1.19
C PRO A 94 4.40 16.96 -2.63
N SER A 95 4.72 15.99 -3.48
CA SER A 95 5.17 16.30 -4.85
C SER A 95 4.91 15.14 -5.82
N PHE A 96 5.11 15.39 -7.11
CA PHE A 96 5.08 14.35 -8.14
C PHE A 96 6.47 13.71 -8.41
N GLU A 97 7.48 14.04 -7.59
CA GLU A 97 8.88 13.65 -7.82
C GLU A 97 9.45 12.73 -6.74
N THR A 98 9.01 12.90 -5.49
CA THR A 98 9.46 12.12 -4.33
C THR A 98 8.29 11.45 -3.62
N GLY A 99 8.58 10.47 -2.75
CA GLY A 99 7.55 9.83 -1.95
C GLY A 99 6.57 8.99 -2.73
N ASP A 100 5.28 9.19 -2.48
CA ASP A 100 4.19 8.46 -3.15
C ASP A 100 3.84 9.03 -4.54
N LEU A 101 4.51 10.11 -4.95
CA LEU A 101 4.32 10.83 -6.21
C LEU A 101 2.93 11.47 -6.33
N CYS A 102 2.36 11.95 -5.22
CA CYS A 102 1.09 12.67 -5.22
C CYS A 102 1.21 14.03 -4.50
N SER A 103 0.90 15.12 -5.19
CA SER A 103 1.13 16.48 -4.67
C SER A 103 0.12 16.96 -3.62
N ASP A 104 -0.87 16.15 -3.27
CA ASP A 104 -1.92 16.47 -2.29
C ASP A 104 -1.95 15.51 -1.08
N THR A 105 -0.98 14.59 -0.98
CA THR A 105 -0.79 13.68 0.16
C THR A 105 0.44 14.12 0.97
N ASN A 106 0.22 14.73 2.14
CA ASN A 106 1.34 15.19 2.95
C ASN A 106 2.25 14.02 3.40
N PRO A 107 3.59 14.22 3.46
CA PRO A 107 4.53 13.19 3.89
C PRO A 107 4.18 12.67 5.28
N ALA A 108 4.19 11.35 5.44
CA ALA A 108 3.87 10.72 6.71
C ALA A 108 4.76 9.48 6.95
N PRO A 109 5.09 9.15 8.20
CA PRO A 109 5.65 7.85 8.52
C PRO A 109 4.55 6.78 8.51
N LYS A 110 4.95 5.52 8.39
CA LYS A 110 4.06 4.38 8.55
C LYS A 110 3.41 4.41 9.94
N HIS A 111 2.09 4.47 9.97
CA HIS A 111 1.32 4.57 11.20
C HIS A 111 -0.02 3.83 11.06
N LYS A 112 -0.60 3.43 12.21
CA LYS A 112 -1.86 2.67 12.26
C LYS A 112 -3.03 3.40 12.92
N LEU A 113 -2.80 4.49 13.65
CA LEU A 113 -3.88 5.18 14.36
C LEU A 113 -4.51 6.27 13.48
N CYS A 114 -5.76 6.63 13.81
CA CYS A 114 -6.42 7.78 13.22
C CYS A 114 -5.84 9.08 13.79
N GLY A 115 -5.01 9.78 13.02
CA GLY A 115 -4.45 11.06 13.42
C GLY A 115 -3.02 11.26 12.96
N ASP A 116 -2.53 12.49 13.17
CA ASP A 116 -1.15 12.83 12.87
C ASP A 116 -0.18 12.07 13.78
N PRO A 117 0.78 11.32 13.22
CA PRO A 117 1.73 10.57 14.00
C PRO A 117 2.77 11.49 14.64
N ALA A 118 3.18 11.12 15.86
CA ALA A 118 4.39 11.69 16.44
C ALA A 118 5.62 11.23 15.66
N PRO A 119 6.68 12.05 15.58
CA PRO A 119 7.93 11.61 14.98
C PRO A 119 8.56 10.48 15.81
N GLY A 120 8.98 9.42 15.12
CA GLY A 120 9.81 8.33 15.67
C GLY A 120 11.29 8.52 15.38
N ASN A 121 12.13 7.59 15.86
CA ASN A 121 13.58 7.65 15.62
C ASN A 121 13.96 7.65 14.12
N ASP A 122 13.18 6.95 13.30
CA ASP A 122 13.45 6.76 11.86
C ASP A 122 12.66 7.73 10.97
N THR A 123 12.31 8.91 11.48
CA THR A 123 11.53 9.93 10.74
C THR A 123 12.39 11.01 10.11
N CYS A 124 13.65 10.71 9.83
CA CYS A 124 14.54 11.55 9.01
C CYS A 124 14.59 13.05 9.37
N GLY A 125 14.55 13.34 10.68
CA GLY A 125 14.66 14.70 11.20
C GLY A 125 13.35 15.49 11.22
N PHE A 126 12.23 14.90 10.80
CA PHE A 126 10.91 15.49 11.00
C PHE A 126 10.63 15.66 12.50
N ARG A 127 10.20 16.87 12.87
CA ARG A 127 9.87 17.20 14.27
C ARG A 127 8.39 17.08 14.58
N THR A 128 7.56 17.14 13.54
CA THR A 128 6.10 17.07 13.62
C THR A 128 5.59 16.67 12.24
N PHE A 129 4.59 15.81 12.20
CA PHE A 129 3.75 15.57 11.03
C PHE A 129 2.39 16.24 11.29
N LEU A 130 1.83 16.90 10.29
CA LEU A 130 0.59 17.66 10.41
C LEU A 130 -0.28 17.45 9.17
N ASN A 131 -1.59 17.28 9.35
CA ASN A 131 -2.55 17.01 8.28
C ASN A 131 -2.10 15.86 7.37
N THR A 132 -1.57 14.80 7.98
CA THR A 132 -1.19 13.58 7.28
C THR A 132 -2.44 12.90 6.70
N PRO A 133 -2.34 12.27 5.53
CA PRO A 133 -3.47 11.63 4.87
C PRO A 133 -3.75 10.24 5.50
N TYR A 134 -3.81 10.14 6.83
CA TYR A 134 -3.96 8.87 7.54
C TYR A 134 -5.26 8.14 7.18
N ASN A 135 -6.30 8.88 6.76
CA ASN A 135 -7.58 8.37 6.29
C ASN A 135 -7.60 8.05 4.77
N ASN A 136 -6.45 8.08 4.10
CA ASN A 136 -6.33 7.63 2.72
C ASN A 136 -6.29 6.08 2.70
N PHE A 137 -6.90 5.45 1.71
CA PHE A 137 -6.87 3.99 1.58
C PHE A 137 -5.47 3.40 1.40
N MET A 138 -4.49 4.20 0.95
CA MET A 138 -3.07 3.81 0.84
C MET A 138 -2.28 4.01 2.15
N SER A 139 -2.97 4.38 3.24
CA SER A 139 -2.48 4.33 4.62
C SER A 139 -2.59 2.91 5.18
N TYR A 140 -1.93 2.67 6.31
CA TYR A 140 -2.12 1.47 7.14
C TYR A 140 -2.97 1.76 8.38
N ALA A 141 -3.62 2.92 8.44
CA ALA A 141 -4.55 3.25 9.49
C ALA A 141 -5.72 2.26 9.52
N GLU A 142 -6.31 2.08 10.70
CA GLU A 142 -7.49 1.24 10.86
C GLU A 142 -8.65 1.71 9.96
N ASP A 143 -9.48 0.75 9.54
CA ASP A 143 -10.60 1.02 8.64
C ASP A 143 -11.55 2.12 9.16
N ASP A 144 -11.73 2.23 10.48
CA ASP A 144 -12.60 3.23 11.10
C ASP A 144 -12.10 4.67 10.92
N CYS A 145 -10.91 4.88 10.36
CA CYS A 145 -10.35 6.20 10.10
C CYS A 145 -10.84 6.83 8.79
N THR A 146 -11.42 6.08 7.85
CA THR A 146 -11.83 6.55 6.51
C THR A 146 -13.34 6.70 6.35
#